data_AF-G1KX78-F1
#
_entry.id   AF-G1KX78-F1
#
_cell.length_a   1.000
_cell.length_b   1.000
_cell.length_c   1.000
_cell.angle_alpha   90.00
_cell.angle_beta   90.00
_cell.angle_gamma   90.00
#
_symmetry.space_group_name_H-M   'P 1'
#
loop_
_entity.id
_entity.type
_entity.pdbx_description
1 polymer ?
#
loop_
_entity_poly.entity_id
_entity_poly.type
_entity_poly.pdbx_seq_one_letter_code
_entity_poly.pdbx_strand_id
1 'polypeptide(L)'
;MSRTVGHHFYWSMHLEIKVALNFIISYLYNKLPRRRADLFGEELERLLKKKYEGHWYPEKPLKGSGYRCVHIGETVDPVVEMAAMRSGLTVEDVRIDPIESRNKIGEKGLSNTLRGRTQLQSECHAVSQPVVPASGFGQLTTLRVF
;
A
#
# COMPACT_ATOMS: atom_id res chain seq x y z
N MET A 1 -1.65 -33.60 9.32
CA MET A 1 -1.99 -32.16 9.19
C MET A 1 -0.89 -31.45 8.39
N SER A 2 -1.15 -30.25 7.81
CA SER A 2 -0.15 -29.20 7.51
C SER A 2 0.05 -28.69 6.07
N ARG A 3 -0.70 -29.09 5.02
CA ARG A 3 -0.56 -28.45 3.68
C ARG A 3 -1.50 -27.27 3.43
N THR A 4 -2.70 -27.25 4.00
CA THR A 4 -3.72 -26.22 3.73
C THR A 4 -3.49 -24.90 4.48
N VAL A 5 -3.01 -24.95 5.72
CA VAL A 5 -2.75 -23.75 6.54
C VAL A 5 -1.70 -22.83 5.93
N GLY A 6 -0.56 -23.37 5.47
CA GLY A 6 0.50 -22.57 4.84
C GLY A 6 0.06 -21.87 3.56
N HIS A 7 -0.82 -22.50 2.77
CA HIS A 7 -1.36 -21.92 1.54
C HIS A 7 -2.28 -20.74 1.85
N HIS A 8 -3.22 -20.88 2.79
CA HIS A 8 -4.12 -19.79 3.17
C HIS A 8 -3.38 -18.56 3.72
N PHE A 9 -2.32 -18.77 4.51
CA PHE A 9 -1.52 -17.68 5.07
C PHE A 9 -0.73 -16.92 4.00
N TYR A 10 -0.11 -17.64 3.07
CA TYR A 10 0.63 -17.02 1.96
C TYR A 10 -0.30 -16.26 1.00
N TRP A 11 -1.51 -16.78 0.77
CA TRP A 11 -2.51 -16.12 -0.05
C TRP A 11 -3.02 -14.81 0.55
N SER A 12 -3.30 -14.80 1.86
CA SER A 12 -3.69 -13.57 2.58
C SER A 12 -2.59 -12.51 2.48
N MET A 13 -1.35 -12.85 2.86
CA MET A 13 -0.22 -11.91 2.76
C MET A 13 -0.03 -11.37 1.34
N HIS A 14 -0.06 -12.25 0.35
CA HIS A 14 0.13 -11.86 -1.04
C HIS A 14 -0.96 -10.90 -1.53
N LEU A 15 -2.22 -11.16 -1.17
CA LEU A 15 -3.35 -10.31 -1.53
C LEU A 15 -3.21 -8.93 -0.88
N GLU A 16 -2.86 -8.85 0.40
CA GLU A 16 -2.72 -7.58 1.10
C GLU A 16 -1.58 -6.74 0.53
N ILE A 17 -0.44 -7.36 0.22
CA ILE A 17 0.67 -6.70 -0.47
C ILE A 17 0.21 -6.17 -1.84
N LYS A 18 -0.52 -6.97 -2.63
CA LYS A 18 -1.04 -6.53 -3.95
C LYS A 18 -1.97 -5.33 -3.84
N VAL A 19 -2.88 -5.31 -2.86
CA VAL A 19 -3.80 -4.19 -2.62
C VAL A 19 -3.02 -2.94 -2.24
N ALA A 20 -2.08 -3.06 -1.30
CA ALA A 20 -1.21 -1.96 -0.87
C ALA A 20 -0.37 -1.38 -2.03
N LEU A 21 0.20 -2.25 -2.86
CA LEU A 21 0.96 -1.86 -4.04
C LEU A 21 0.08 -1.12 -5.06
N ASN A 22 -1.08 -1.67 -5.39
CA ASN A 22 -2.00 -1.02 -6.33
C ASN A 22 -2.36 0.39 -5.88
N PHE A 23 -2.56 0.59 -4.57
CA PHE A 23 -2.75 1.93 -4.02
C PHE A 23 -1.54 2.83 -4.31
N ILE A 24 -0.33 2.43 -3.93
CA ILE A 24 0.90 3.22 -4.13
C ILE A 24 1.13 3.53 -5.62
N ILE A 25 1.12 2.50 -6.48
CA ILE A 25 1.42 2.64 -7.91
C ILE A 25 0.36 3.50 -8.61
N SER A 26 -0.89 3.52 -8.13
CA SER A 26 -1.94 4.39 -8.69
C SER A 26 -1.63 5.89 -8.58
N TYR A 27 -0.89 6.31 -7.54
CA TYR A 27 -0.40 7.69 -7.43
C TYR A 27 0.72 7.96 -8.43
N LEU A 28 1.58 6.96 -8.66
CA LEU A 28 2.74 7.05 -9.53
C LEU A 28 2.38 7.06 -11.03
N TYR A 29 1.26 6.47 -11.46
CA TYR A 29 0.85 6.52 -12.87
C TYR A 29 0.62 7.94 -13.42
N ASN A 30 0.38 8.91 -12.54
CA ASN A 30 0.23 10.32 -12.93
C ASN A 30 1.57 11.05 -13.00
N LYS A 31 2.64 10.48 -12.43
CA LYS A 31 3.99 11.06 -12.35
C LYS A 31 4.97 10.38 -13.30
N LEU A 32 4.80 9.08 -13.50
CA LEU A 32 5.76 8.22 -14.16
C LEU A 32 5.12 7.47 -15.34
N PRO A 33 5.89 7.16 -16.39
CA PRO A 33 5.46 6.24 -17.43
C PRO A 33 5.00 4.92 -16.82
N ARG A 34 3.85 4.41 -17.28
CA ARG A 34 3.24 3.18 -16.74
C ARG A 34 4.22 2.03 -16.58
N ARG A 35 5.03 1.78 -17.61
CA ARG A 35 6.09 0.76 -17.59
C ARG A 35 7.09 0.92 -16.44
N ARG A 36 7.49 2.14 -16.08
CA ARG A 36 8.42 2.39 -14.96
C ARG A 36 7.72 2.20 -13.62
N ALA A 37 6.47 2.63 -13.50
CA ALA A 37 5.65 2.42 -12.31
C ALA A 37 5.38 0.93 -12.07
N ASP A 38 5.16 0.15 -13.12
CA ASP A 38 4.99 -1.31 -13.06
C ASP A 38 6.27 -2.00 -12.57
N LEU A 39 7.44 -1.65 -13.13
CA LEU A 39 8.75 -2.17 -12.68
C LEU A 39 9.00 -1.88 -11.19
N PHE A 40 8.68 -0.66 -10.75
CA PHE A 40 8.74 -0.30 -9.35
C PHE A 40 7.80 -1.14 -8.49
N GLY A 41 6.57 -1.36 -8.94
CA GLY A 41 5.61 -2.22 -8.27
C GLY A 41 6.12 -3.65 -8.10
N GLU A 42 6.73 -4.23 -9.13
CA GLU A 42 7.32 -5.58 -9.09
C GLU A 42 8.48 -5.69 -8.09
N GLU A 43 9.40 -4.72 -8.10
CA GLU A 43 10.52 -4.70 -7.15
C GLU A 43 10.06 -4.49 -5.70
N LEU A 44 9.11 -3.58 -5.49
CA LEU A 44 8.54 -3.34 -4.17
C LEU A 44 7.79 -4.57 -3.66
N GLU A 45 7.01 -5.26 -4.51
CA GLU A 45 6.34 -6.52 -4.16
C GLU A 45 7.33 -7.56 -3.64
N ARG A 46 8.41 -7.78 -4.38
CA ARG A 46 9.44 -8.77 -4.05
C ARG A 46 10.12 -8.43 -2.72
N LEU A 47 10.41 -7.15 -2.49
CA LEU A 47 11.05 -6.70 -1.26
C LEU A 47 10.11 -6.78 -0.05
N LEU A 48 8.82 -6.43 -0.19
CA LEU A 48 7.84 -6.53 0.89
C LEU A 48 7.58 -7.98 1.28
N LYS A 49 7.46 -8.91 0.32
CA LYS A 49 7.34 -10.35 0.62
C LYS A 49 8.51 -10.84 1.47
N LYS A 50 9.73 -10.44 1.12
CA LYS A 50 10.94 -10.80 1.89
C LYS A 50 10.96 -10.13 3.26
N LYS A 51 10.56 -8.86 3.36
CA LYS A 51 10.46 -8.12 4.63
C LYS A 51 9.47 -8.83 5.57
N TYR A 52 8.30 -9.23 5.07
CA TYR A 52 7.21 -9.74 5.91
C TYR A 52 7.33 -11.23 6.26
N GLU A 53 8.28 -11.93 5.67
CA GLU A 53 8.57 -13.32 6.01
C GLU A 53 8.87 -13.46 7.52
N GLY A 54 8.19 -14.41 8.17
CA GLY A 54 8.26 -14.59 9.63
C GLY A 54 7.56 -13.51 10.48
N HIS A 55 7.00 -12.47 9.87
CA HIS A 55 6.34 -11.35 10.55
C HIS A 55 4.86 -11.17 10.14
N TRP A 56 4.26 -12.23 9.59
CA TRP A 56 2.85 -12.31 9.24
C TRP A 56 2.10 -13.17 10.27
N TYR A 57 1.11 -12.59 10.96
CA TYR A 57 0.38 -13.25 12.05
C TYR A 57 -1.13 -13.21 11.78
N PRO A 58 -1.66 -14.14 10.96
CA PRO A 58 -3.06 -14.18 10.55
C PRO A 58 -4.07 -14.18 11.71
N GLU A 59 -3.75 -14.89 12.79
CA GLU A 59 -4.60 -14.94 13.99
C GLU A 59 -4.51 -13.66 14.84
N LYS A 60 -3.46 -12.87 14.65
CA LYS A 60 -3.20 -11.62 15.38
C LYS A 60 -2.71 -10.54 14.40
N PRO A 61 -3.57 -10.01 13.50
CA PRO A 61 -3.20 -9.07 12.43
C PRO A 61 -2.38 -7.87 12.92
N LEU A 62 -2.73 -7.35 14.10
CA LEU A 62 -2.04 -6.22 14.73
C LEU A 62 -0.61 -6.53 15.17
N LYS A 63 -0.27 -7.80 15.42
CA LYS A 63 1.10 -8.21 15.77
C LYS A 63 2.01 -7.98 14.57
N GLY A 64 3.09 -7.24 14.78
CA GLY A 64 4.03 -6.90 13.71
C GLY A 64 3.54 -5.81 12.74
N SER A 65 2.34 -5.23 12.92
CA SER A 65 1.81 -4.19 12.03
C SER A 65 2.68 -2.92 11.97
N GLY A 66 3.38 -2.58 13.06
CA GLY A 66 4.38 -1.50 13.08
C GLY A 66 5.67 -1.84 12.34
N TYR A 67 6.05 -3.13 12.24
CA TYR A 67 7.17 -3.57 11.41
C TYR A 67 6.78 -3.60 9.92
N ARG A 68 5.52 -3.98 9.63
CA ARG A 68 4.95 -4.01 8.29
C ARG A 68 4.45 -2.67 7.78
N CYS A 69 4.56 -1.58 8.54
CA CYS A 69 4.21 -0.28 7.98
C CYS A 69 5.22 0.11 6.89
N VAL A 70 4.71 0.89 5.92
CA VAL A 70 5.48 1.45 4.82
C VAL A 70 5.18 2.95 4.75
N HIS A 71 6.21 3.77 4.85
CA HIS A 71 6.14 5.22 4.81
C HIS A 71 6.73 5.76 3.50
N ILE A 72 5.98 6.61 2.79
CA ILE A 72 6.28 7.12 1.43
C ILE A 72 5.98 8.64 1.36
N GLY A 73 6.28 9.33 2.45
CA GLY A 73 6.06 10.76 2.61
C GLY A 73 7.35 11.55 2.52
N GLU A 74 7.48 12.59 3.34
CA GLU A 74 8.73 13.35 3.44
C GLU A 74 9.92 12.45 3.77
N THR A 75 9.71 11.49 4.67
CA THR A 75 10.63 10.36 4.85
C THR A 75 10.14 9.16 4.05
N VAL A 76 11.06 8.36 3.52
CA VAL A 76 10.74 7.18 2.71
C VAL A 76 11.36 5.96 3.35
N ASP A 77 10.59 4.88 3.45
CA ASP A 77 11.07 3.64 4.03
C ASP A 77 12.22 3.04 3.16
N PRO A 78 13.27 2.46 3.76
CA PRO A 78 14.40 1.90 3.01
C PRO A 78 14.00 0.84 1.98
N VAL A 79 12.89 0.12 2.23
CA VAL A 79 12.36 -0.88 1.28
C VAL A 79 11.86 -0.23 -0.01
N VAL A 80 11.34 0.99 0.08
CA VAL A 80 10.81 1.78 -1.03
C VAL A 80 11.96 2.46 -1.78
N GLU A 81 12.93 3.02 -1.06
CA GLU A 81 14.16 3.56 -1.67
C GLU A 81 14.89 2.50 -2.48
N MET A 82 15.02 1.29 -1.92
CA MET A 82 15.64 0.16 -2.60
C MET A 82 14.86 -0.28 -3.83
N ALA A 83 13.52 -0.26 -3.79
CA ALA A 83 12.68 -0.56 -4.96
C ALA A 83 12.85 0.48 -6.07
N ALA A 84 12.88 1.77 -5.70
CA ALA A 84 13.11 2.87 -6.63
C ALA A 84 14.46 2.71 -7.33
N MET A 85 15.54 2.53 -6.57
CA MET A 85 16.88 2.32 -7.09
C MET A 85 16.96 1.13 -8.06
N ARG A 86 16.37 -0.02 -7.71
CA ARG A 86 16.36 -1.22 -8.57
C ARG A 86 15.54 -1.04 -9.85
N SER A 87 14.59 -0.12 -9.83
CA SER A 87 13.74 0.21 -10.98
C SER A 87 14.27 1.39 -11.80
N GLY A 88 15.46 1.89 -11.44
CA GLY A 88 16.10 3.04 -12.08
C GLY A 88 15.35 4.36 -11.84
N LEU A 89 14.63 4.49 -10.74
CA LEU A 89 13.93 5.71 -10.28
C LEU A 89 14.69 6.36 -9.13
N THR A 90 14.51 7.66 -8.95
CA THR A 90 14.99 8.34 -7.73
C THR A 90 13.97 8.24 -6.60
N VAL A 91 14.35 8.61 -5.37
CA VAL A 91 13.43 8.64 -4.23
C VAL A 91 12.36 9.72 -4.44
N GLU A 92 12.72 10.83 -5.06
CA GLU A 92 11.83 11.95 -5.38
C GLU A 92 10.75 11.54 -6.38
N ASP A 93 11.08 10.68 -7.35
CA ASP A 93 10.12 10.15 -8.33
C ASP A 93 8.97 9.37 -7.68
N VAL A 94 9.25 8.70 -6.55
CA VAL A 94 8.29 7.80 -5.87
C VAL A 94 7.62 8.44 -4.65
N ARG A 95 8.05 9.65 -4.25
CA ARG A 95 7.52 10.34 -3.07
C ARG A 95 6.09 10.86 -3.30
N ILE A 96 5.24 10.71 -2.28
CA ILE A 96 3.86 11.22 -2.30
C ILE A 96 3.77 12.44 -1.39
N ASP A 97 3.76 13.64 -1.98
CA ASP A 97 3.67 14.88 -1.23
C ASP A 97 2.21 15.16 -0.79
N PRO A 98 1.97 15.62 0.46
CA PRO A 98 0.63 15.85 1.01
C PRO A 98 -0.25 16.79 0.18
N ILE A 99 0.33 17.82 -0.45
CA ILE A 99 -0.40 18.83 -1.23
C ILE A 99 -1.01 18.22 -2.49
N GLU A 100 -0.28 17.32 -3.16
CA GLU A 100 -0.76 16.63 -4.36
C GLU A 100 -1.83 15.58 -4.02
N SER A 101 -1.73 14.96 -2.84
CA SER A 101 -2.73 14.00 -2.34
C SER A 101 -4.09 14.66 -2.03
N ARG A 102 -4.10 15.93 -1.58
CA ARG A 102 -5.31 16.69 -1.24
C ARG A 102 -6.14 17.06 -2.47
N ASN A 103 -5.49 17.46 -3.57
CA ASN A 103 -6.18 17.88 -4.80
C ASN A 103 -6.89 16.69 -5.49
N LYS A 104 -6.34 15.47 -5.38
CA LYS A 104 -6.90 14.26 -6.00
C LYS A 104 -8.11 13.67 -5.24
N ILE A 105 -8.27 13.98 -3.95
CA ILE A 105 -9.44 13.56 -3.16
C ILE A 105 -10.66 14.44 -3.47
N GLY A 106 -10.44 15.73 -3.81
CA GLY A 106 -11.51 16.66 -4.17
C GLY A 106 -12.22 16.34 -5.49
N GLU A 107 -11.53 15.74 -6.47
CA GLU A 107 -12.12 15.45 -7.78
C GLU A 107 -12.92 14.13 -7.83
N LYS A 108 -12.69 13.19 -6.92
CA LYS A 108 -13.42 11.90 -6.88
C LYS A 108 -14.72 11.93 -6.05
N GLY A 109 -15.16 13.11 -5.62
CA GLY A 109 -16.33 13.30 -4.76
C GLY A 109 -17.67 13.56 -5.48
N LEU A 110 -17.72 13.64 -6.80
CA LEU A 110 -18.93 14.02 -7.55
C LEU A 110 -19.33 12.96 -8.60
N SER A 111 -19.85 11.83 -8.12
CA SER A 111 -20.88 11.05 -8.83
C SER A 111 -21.47 9.99 -7.90
N ASN A 112 -22.05 10.43 -6.78
CA ASN A 112 -23.06 9.63 -6.10
C ASN A 112 -24.42 9.93 -6.74
N THR A 113 -25.06 8.88 -7.26
CA THR A 113 -26.52 8.57 -7.30
C THR A 113 -26.68 7.67 -8.53
N LEU A 114 -26.81 6.34 -8.40
CA LEU A 114 -28.06 5.68 -8.04
C LEU A 114 -27.81 4.25 -7.51
N ARG A 115 -28.26 4.02 -6.27
CA ARG A 115 -29.12 2.90 -5.85
C ARG A 115 -28.77 1.49 -6.36
N GLY A 116 -28.22 0.66 -5.45
CA GLY A 116 -28.42 -0.78 -5.46
C GLY A 116 -27.17 -1.63 -5.75
N ARG A 117 -26.35 -1.85 -4.72
CA ARG A 117 -25.56 -3.08 -4.45
C ARG A 117 -24.69 -2.84 -3.22
N THR A 118 -25.35 -2.72 -2.07
CA THR A 118 -24.77 -3.11 -0.79
C THR A 118 -24.35 -4.57 -0.90
N GLN A 119 -23.16 -4.90 -0.37
CA GLN A 119 -22.54 -6.23 -0.35
C GLN A 119 -21.72 -6.56 -1.60
N LEU A 120 -20.48 -6.05 -1.63
CA LEU A 120 -19.28 -6.62 -2.29
C LEU A 120 -18.07 -5.65 -2.25
N GLN A 121 -18.25 -4.41 -1.78
CA GLN A 121 -17.18 -3.39 -1.71
C GLN A 121 -16.66 -3.06 -0.30
N SER A 122 -17.25 -3.65 0.75
CA SER A 122 -16.89 -3.37 2.14
C SER A 122 -15.66 -4.12 2.65
N GLU A 123 -15.18 -5.15 1.94
CA GLU A 123 -14.07 -5.98 2.42
C GLU A 123 -12.67 -5.48 1.97
N CYS A 124 -12.57 -4.68 0.90
CA CYS A 124 -11.29 -4.22 0.37
C CYS A 124 -10.76 -2.91 0.99
N HIS A 125 -11.62 -2.09 1.61
CA HIS A 125 -11.21 -0.82 2.24
C HIS A 125 -10.65 -0.97 3.67
N ALA A 126 -10.86 -2.11 4.33
CA ALA A 126 -10.36 -2.35 5.69
C ALA A 126 -8.91 -2.86 5.74
N VAL A 127 -8.35 -3.27 4.59
CA VAL A 127 -7.09 -4.02 4.49
C VAL A 127 -5.86 -3.11 4.35
N SER A 128 -6.09 -1.83 4.03
CA SER A 128 -5.02 -0.82 3.91
C SER A 128 -5.57 0.53 4.32
N GLN A 129 -5.51 0.85 5.61
CA GLN A 129 -5.89 2.17 6.08
C GLN A 129 -4.64 3.07 6.04
N PRO A 130 -4.68 4.22 5.35
CA PRO A 130 -3.67 5.24 5.56
C PRO A 130 -3.78 5.68 7.03
N VAL A 131 -2.69 5.53 7.77
CA VAL A 131 -2.69 5.91 9.19
C VAL A 131 -2.53 7.40 9.28
N VAL A 132 -3.63 8.10 9.58
CA VAL A 132 -3.58 9.49 10.03
C VAL A 132 -3.06 9.52 11.48
N PRO A 133 -1.90 10.13 11.79
CA PRO A 133 -1.49 10.29 13.18
C PRO A 133 -2.52 11.13 13.96
N ALA A 134 -2.77 10.73 15.21
CA ALA A 134 -3.81 11.27 16.10
C ALA A 134 -3.67 12.78 16.44
N SER A 135 -2.55 13.39 16.04
CA SER A 135 -2.25 14.81 16.23
C SER A 135 -2.65 15.65 15.02
N GLY A 136 -3.95 15.73 14.72
CA GLY A 136 -4.65 16.84 14.02
C GLY A 136 -4.18 17.34 12.64
N PHE A 137 -3.05 16.90 12.10
CA PHE A 137 -2.44 17.34 10.84
C PHE A 137 -1.66 16.17 10.19
N GLY A 138 -2.28 14.99 10.19
CA GLY A 138 -1.61 13.73 9.85
C GLY A 138 -1.69 13.35 8.36
N GLN A 139 -0.52 13.29 7.71
CA GLN A 139 -0.30 13.00 6.30
C GLN A 139 -0.72 11.57 5.89
N LEU A 140 -1.27 11.39 4.67
CA LEU A 140 -1.63 10.08 4.06
C LEU A 140 -0.40 9.30 3.54
N THR A 141 0.72 9.37 4.25
CA THR A 141 2.02 8.89 3.75
C THR A 141 2.47 7.57 4.37
N THR A 142 1.78 7.10 5.40
CA THR A 142 2.03 5.80 6.06
C THR A 142 0.94 4.80 5.72
N LEU A 143 1.32 3.71 5.07
CA LEU A 143 0.45 2.59 4.74
C LEU A 143 0.69 1.44 5.73
N ARG A 144 -0.36 0.96 6.40
CA ARG A 144 -0.31 -0.30 7.15
C ARG A 144 -0.87 -1.43 6.30
N VAL A 145 -0.10 -2.50 6.20
CA VAL A 145 -0.53 -3.80 5.68
C VAL A 145 -0.94 -4.64 6.90
N PHE A 146 -2.21 -5.06 6.96
CA PHE A 146 -2.80 -5.70 8.15
C PHE A 146 -2.44 -7.19 8.26
#